data_AF-A0A9N9WRD0-F1
#
_entry.id   AF-A0A9N9WRD0-F1
#
_cell.length_a   1.000
_cell.length_b   1.000
_cell.length_c   1.000
_cell.angle_alpha   90.00
_cell.angle_beta   90.00
_cell.angle_gamma   90.00
#
_symmetry.space_group_name_H-M   'P 1'
#
loop_
_entity.id
_entity.type
_entity.pdbx_description
1 polymer ?
#
loop_
_entity_poly.entity_id
_entity_poly.type
_entity_poly.pdbx_seq_one_letter_code
_entity_poly.pdbx_strand_id
1 'polypeptide(L)'
;MAEDGIELKNEEAEFIALPNEVYIQALHEVIKNNCNLTEDQYEIQCCAGSAKGDNYIGIVYRVSVKSKQDNSVKLNLIVKLPPQNAARREQFFVRPCFIREADFYNNLYPMYKQFQEEKGIDVEKDGFHEIPFCFKALTDDPFEGLYFDDLKASGFEMFDRFQNVTKEQVLIVMKTLAKMHAVFYCIKDQKPELIEHYRDMVDIFLQRKGDENMNVWFESVKNRSKDTITECGNEDMIKKVNDLLSLDFFELLETCINGEAAEPYAIVCHGDCWNNNIMYKYDQSGTPNAIRLLDFQIIRYSSPVLDLMYYIFGCTVKSLRDKHYQEFLDVYYDTLADFIKRLGSNPDKVFPREAFNEHIKKFGKFGFIMAMMVLPMFTANAEDIPDMDAMAEKFQDLKETGEKLDPSEIVDFSSFKTVDVFNERMRDVIQDMYDFGYF
;
A
#
# COMPACT_ATOMS: atom_id res chain seq x y z
N MET A 1 7.36 38.59 -27.67
CA MET A 1 7.89 37.63 -28.65
C MET A 1 9.00 36.84 -27.96
N ALA A 2 8.62 35.65 -27.50
CA ALA A 2 9.44 34.47 -27.22
C ALA A 2 8.46 33.52 -26.50
N GLU A 3 7.65 32.82 -27.31
CA GLU A 3 6.88 31.66 -26.90
C GLU A 3 7.87 30.49 -26.90
N ASP A 4 8.29 30.02 -25.72
CA ASP A 4 8.95 28.72 -25.61
C ASP A 4 7.88 27.72 -25.18
N GLY A 5 7.27 27.11 -26.20
CA GLY A 5 6.40 25.95 -26.06
C GLY A 5 7.23 24.77 -25.59
N ILE A 6 6.94 24.29 -24.38
CA ILE A 6 7.40 22.97 -23.93
C ILE A 6 6.63 21.94 -24.76
N GLU A 7 7.27 21.44 -25.81
CA GLU A 7 6.85 20.22 -26.49
C GLU A 7 6.90 19.07 -25.48
N LEU A 8 5.72 18.68 -25.00
CA LEU A 8 5.52 17.37 -24.39
C LEU A 8 5.88 16.33 -25.45
N LYS A 9 7.02 15.66 -25.29
CA LYS A 9 7.36 14.47 -26.06
C LYS A 9 6.25 13.44 -25.84
N ASN A 10 5.43 13.22 -26.86
CA ASN A 10 4.62 12.02 -26.97
C ASN A 10 5.58 10.84 -27.11
N GLU A 11 5.89 10.16 -26.01
CA GLU A 11 6.46 8.81 -26.08
C GLU A 11 5.43 7.91 -26.79
N GLU A 12 5.79 7.38 -27.95
CA GLU A 12 4.98 6.36 -28.64
C GLU A 12 4.89 5.14 -27.73
N ALA A 13 3.74 4.91 -27.10
CA ALA A 13 3.53 3.76 -26.25
C ALA A 13 3.64 2.48 -27.09
N GLU A 14 4.64 1.64 -26.79
CA GLU A 14 4.79 0.34 -27.44
C GLU A 14 3.62 -0.57 -27.06
N PHE A 15 2.92 -1.11 -28.07
CA PHE A 15 1.82 -2.03 -27.83
C PHE A 15 2.35 -3.42 -27.46
N ILE A 16 1.89 -3.95 -26.33
CA ILE A 16 2.26 -5.27 -25.81
C ILE A 16 1.01 -6.14 -25.65
N ALA A 17 1.12 -7.44 -25.91
CA ALA A 17 0.03 -8.37 -25.65
C ALA A 17 -0.01 -8.75 -24.16
N LEU A 18 -1.21 -9.04 -23.64
CA LEU A 18 -1.31 -9.76 -22.37
C LEU A 18 -0.67 -11.14 -22.53
N PRO A 19 0.06 -11.65 -21.52
CA PRO A 19 0.54 -13.01 -21.55
C PRO A 19 -0.67 -13.96 -21.55
N ASN A 20 -0.56 -15.15 -22.14
CA ASN A 20 -1.51 -16.26 -22.00
C ASN A 20 -2.98 -16.04 -22.43
N GLU A 21 -3.59 -17.07 -23.04
CA GLU A 21 -4.99 -17.06 -23.47
C GLU A 21 -5.99 -16.90 -22.32
N VAL A 22 -5.69 -17.41 -21.12
CA VAL A 22 -6.58 -17.34 -19.95
C VAL A 22 -6.85 -15.87 -19.55
N TYR A 23 -5.81 -15.04 -19.55
CA TYR A 23 -5.95 -13.61 -19.20
C TYR A 23 -6.70 -12.83 -20.29
N ILE A 24 -6.56 -13.23 -21.55
CA ILE A 24 -7.28 -12.64 -22.69
C ILE A 24 -8.76 -13.02 -22.64
N GLN A 25 -9.09 -14.28 -22.35
CA GLN A 25 -10.47 -14.74 -22.18
C GLN A 25 -11.17 -14.02 -21.03
N ALA A 26 -10.51 -13.88 -19.88
CA ALA A 26 -11.03 -13.10 -18.77
C ALA A 26 -11.28 -11.63 -19.14
N LEU A 27 -10.39 -11.02 -19.94
CA LEU A 27 -10.60 -9.67 -20.47
C LEU A 27 -11.83 -9.60 -21.40
N HIS A 28 -12.01 -10.58 -22.29
CA HIS A 28 -13.19 -10.63 -23.17
C HIS A 28 -14.49 -10.77 -22.37
N GLU A 29 -14.50 -11.54 -21.29
CA GLU A 29 -15.65 -11.61 -20.38
C GLU A 29 -15.95 -10.25 -19.72
N VAL A 30 -14.92 -9.55 -19.24
CA VAL A 30 -15.06 -8.19 -18.68
C VAL A 30 -15.65 -7.24 -19.72
N ILE A 31 -15.14 -7.25 -20.96
CA ILE A 31 -15.64 -6.39 -22.04
C ILE A 31 -17.10 -6.71 -22.37
N LYS A 32 -17.44 -7.98 -22.52
CA LYS A 32 -18.79 -8.43 -22.84
C LYS A 32 -19.80 -7.97 -21.79
N ASN A 33 -19.47 -8.14 -20.50
CA ASN A 33 -20.36 -7.83 -19.39
C ASN A 33 -20.57 -6.33 -19.16
N ASN A 34 -19.62 -5.48 -19.60
CA ASN A 34 -19.65 -4.04 -19.30
C ASN A 34 -19.91 -3.16 -20.54
N CYS A 35 -19.57 -3.62 -21.74
CA CYS A 35 -19.71 -2.86 -22.98
C CYS A 35 -20.82 -3.38 -23.91
N ASN A 36 -21.36 -4.59 -23.66
CA ASN A 36 -22.29 -5.27 -24.57
C ASN A 36 -21.75 -5.41 -26.01
N LEU A 37 -20.45 -5.64 -26.16
CA LEU A 37 -19.80 -5.84 -27.46
C LEU A 37 -19.38 -7.31 -27.64
N THR A 38 -19.43 -7.79 -28.87
CA THR A 38 -18.81 -9.06 -29.30
C THR A 38 -17.38 -8.83 -29.80
N GLU A 39 -16.54 -9.87 -29.80
CA GLU A 39 -15.10 -9.78 -30.13
C GLU A 39 -14.81 -9.18 -31.52
N ASP A 40 -15.72 -9.33 -32.48
CA ASP A 40 -15.62 -8.76 -33.81
C ASP A 40 -15.89 -7.24 -33.84
N GLN A 41 -16.47 -6.66 -32.78
CA GLN A 41 -16.93 -5.27 -32.72
C GLN A 41 -15.95 -4.31 -32.03
N TYR A 42 -14.86 -4.82 -31.44
CA TYR A 42 -13.85 -3.99 -30.78
C TYR A 42 -12.42 -4.38 -31.15
N GLU A 43 -11.50 -3.45 -30.87
CA GLU A 43 -10.07 -3.67 -30.83
C GLU A 43 -9.55 -3.44 -29.41
N ILE A 44 -8.55 -4.21 -29.02
CA ILE A 44 -7.84 -4.07 -27.74
C ILE A 44 -6.47 -3.49 -28.04
N GLN A 45 -6.16 -2.39 -27.37
CA GLN A 45 -4.84 -1.78 -27.36
C GLN A 45 -4.29 -1.91 -25.94
N CYS A 46 -3.11 -2.51 -25.80
CA CYS A 46 -2.51 -2.77 -24.51
C CYS A 46 -1.08 -2.23 -24.50
N CYS A 47 -0.70 -1.54 -23.43
CA CYS A 47 0.65 -1.02 -23.20
C CYS A 47 1.06 -1.24 -21.74
N ALA A 48 2.32 -0.98 -21.41
CA ALA A 48 2.76 -1.00 -20.02
C ALA A 48 1.98 0.06 -19.21
N GLY A 49 1.45 -0.34 -18.05
CA GLY A 49 0.68 0.54 -17.16
C GLY A 49 1.51 1.25 -16.09
N SER A 50 2.79 0.89 -15.96
CA SER A 50 3.75 1.48 -15.01
C SER A 50 5.15 1.55 -15.61
N ALA A 51 6.02 2.41 -15.07
CA ALA A 51 7.42 2.42 -15.47
C ALA A 51 8.17 1.21 -14.88
N LYS A 52 9.37 0.94 -15.41
CA LYS A 52 10.26 -0.09 -14.88
C LYS A 52 10.64 0.26 -13.43
N GLY A 53 10.37 -0.64 -12.49
CA GLY A 53 10.67 -0.47 -11.06
C GLY A 53 9.53 0.08 -10.20
N ASP A 54 8.39 0.48 -10.79
CA ASP A 54 7.23 0.95 -10.02
C ASP A 54 6.46 -0.18 -9.33
N ASN A 55 6.58 -1.43 -9.82
CA ASN A 55 5.82 -2.57 -9.32
C ASN A 55 6.70 -3.78 -8.99
N TYR A 56 6.83 -4.08 -7.70
CA TYR A 56 7.69 -5.13 -7.17
C TYR A 56 7.07 -6.53 -7.26
N ILE A 57 5.74 -6.66 -7.04
CA ILE A 57 5.05 -7.96 -6.90
C ILE A 57 4.19 -8.31 -8.13
N GLY A 58 3.85 -7.36 -9.00
CA GLY A 58 3.04 -7.58 -10.20
C GLY A 58 3.51 -6.81 -11.44
N ILE A 59 3.00 -7.19 -12.60
CA ILE A 59 3.16 -6.48 -13.88
C ILE A 59 1.82 -5.83 -14.19
N VAL A 60 1.84 -4.52 -14.44
CA VAL A 60 0.63 -3.74 -14.70
C VAL A 60 0.54 -3.38 -16.17
N TYR A 61 -0.59 -3.72 -16.78
CA TYR A 61 -0.92 -3.42 -18.17
C TYR A 61 -2.04 -2.39 -18.19
N ARG A 62 -1.93 -1.39 -19.07
CA ARG A 62 -3.01 -0.46 -19.36
C ARG A 62 -3.68 -0.88 -20.66
N VAL A 63 -4.99 -1.11 -20.59
CA VAL A 63 -5.77 -1.68 -21.70
C VAL A 63 -6.86 -0.68 -22.11
N SER A 64 -6.88 -0.31 -23.38
CA SER A 64 -7.92 0.51 -24.01
C SER A 64 -8.72 -0.36 -24.97
N VAL A 65 -10.04 -0.39 -24.79
CA VAL A 65 -10.99 -1.10 -25.65
C VAL A 65 -11.71 -0.07 -26.51
N LYS A 66 -11.54 -0.16 -27.83
CA LYS A 66 -12.15 0.77 -28.80
C LYS A 66 -13.14 0.05 -29.68
N SER A 67 -14.27 0.68 -29.98
CA SER A 67 -15.21 0.12 -30.95
C SER A 67 -14.66 0.25 -32.37
N LYS A 68 -14.73 -0.83 -33.14
CA LYS A 68 -14.33 -0.81 -34.57
C LYS A 68 -15.30 -0.01 -35.45
N GLN A 69 -16.51 0.26 -34.97
CA GLN A 69 -17.53 0.98 -35.74
C GLN A 69 -17.24 2.48 -35.82
N ASP A 70 -16.85 3.09 -34.70
CA ASP A 70 -16.73 4.55 -34.55
C ASP A 70 -15.38 4.99 -33.93
N ASN A 71 -14.48 4.04 -33.64
CA ASN A 71 -13.19 4.26 -32.97
C ASN A 71 -13.29 4.92 -31.58
N SER A 72 -14.48 4.93 -30.98
CA SER A 72 -14.67 5.49 -29.64
C SER A 72 -14.12 4.52 -28.58
N VAL A 73 -13.48 5.08 -27.55
CA VAL A 73 -13.05 4.33 -26.37
C VAL A 73 -14.28 3.93 -25.58
N LYS A 74 -14.46 2.63 -25.38
CA LYS A 74 -15.60 2.05 -24.65
C LYS A 74 -15.23 1.70 -23.22
N LEU A 75 -13.98 1.32 -22.98
CA LEU A 75 -13.50 0.93 -21.67
C LEU A 75 -11.98 1.14 -21.58
N ASN A 76 -11.52 1.70 -20.47
CA ASN A 76 -10.11 1.73 -20.10
C ASN A 76 -9.94 0.92 -18.81
N LEU A 77 -8.97 0.01 -18.82
CA LEU A 77 -8.71 -0.91 -17.74
C LEU A 77 -7.24 -0.87 -17.33
N ILE A 78 -7.01 -1.23 -16.07
CA ILE A 78 -5.72 -1.65 -15.57
C ILE A 78 -5.79 -3.15 -15.31
N VAL A 79 -4.87 -3.92 -15.88
CA VAL A 79 -4.75 -5.37 -15.65
C VAL A 79 -3.45 -5.62 -14.89
N LYS A 80 -3.55 -6.04 -13.63
CA LYS A 80 -2.40 -6.40 -12.77
C LYS A 80 -2.27 -7.91 -12.77
N LEU A 81 -1.13 -8.42 -13.24
CA LEU A 81 -0.83 -9.85 -13.37
C LEU A 81 0.44 -10.21 -12.61
N PRO A 82 0.61 -11.45 -12.13
CA PRO A 82 1.86 -11.90 -11.53
C PRO A 82 2.99 -11.92 -12.57
N PRO A 83 4.26 -11.70 -12.16
CA PRO A 83 5.40 -11.98 -13.01
C PRO A 83 5.36 -13.42 -13.54
N GLN A 84 5.87 -13.64 -14.74
CA GLN A 84 5.91 -14.97 -15.36
C GLN A 84 7.12 -15.79 -14.90
N ASN A 85 8.14 -15.15 -14.32
CA ASN A 85 9.31 -15.80 -13.75
C ASN A 85 8.94 -16.56 -12.46
N ALA A 86 9.16 -17.88 -12.46
CA ALA A 86 8.80 -18.76 -11.33
C ALA A 86 9.58 -18.46 -10.05
N ALA A 87 10.89 -18.17 -10.16
CA ALA A 87 11.73 -17.80 -9.03
C ALA A 87 11.21 -16.55 -8.34
N ARG A 88 10.84 -15.52 -9.13
CA ARG A 88 10.23 -14.29 -8.61
C ARG A 88 8.89 -14.55 -7.94
N ARG A 89 8.05 -15.40 -8.53
CA ARG A 89 6.76 -15.77 -7.94
C ARG A 89 6.92 -16.43 -6.58
N GLU A 90 7.86 -17.35 -6.44
CA GLU A 90 8.15 -18.04 -5.17
C GLU A 90 8.80 -17.08 -4.16
N GLN A 91 9.88 -16.39 -4.53
CA GLN A 91 10.72 -15.64 -3.60
C GLN A 91 10.01 -14.43 -2.98
N PHE A 92 9.14 -13.76 -3.74
CA PHE A 92 8.39 -12.59 -3.31
C PHE A 92 6.94 -12.88 -2.94
N PHE A 93 6.58 -14.15 -2.73
CA PHE A 93 5.24 -14.57 -2.27
C PHE A 93 4.12 -13.96 -3.12
N VAL A 94 4.36 -13.91 -4.43
CA VAL A 94 3.44 -13.26 -5.38
C VAL A 94 2.05 -13.87 -5.27
N ARG A 95 1.94 -15.20 -5.27
CA ARG A 95 0.63 -15.87 -5.15
C ARG A 95 -0.09 -15.51 -3.84
N PRO A 96 0.51 -15.68 -2.65
CA PRO A 96 -0.11 -15.22 -1.40
C PRO A 96 -0.57 -13.75 -1.41
N CYS A 97 0.21 -12.84 -2.00
CA CYS A 97 -0.15 -11.42 -2.15
C CYS A 97 -1.35 -11.22 -3.10
N PHE A 98 -1.34 -11.86 -4.27
CA PHE A 98 -2.45 -11.79 -5.24
C PHE A 98 -3.74 -12.41 -4.71
N ILE A 99 -3.66 -13.54 -4.01
CA ILE A 99 -4.84 -14.17 -3.39
C ILE A 99 -5.43 -13.27 -2.30
N ARG A 100 -4.59 -12.57 -1.55
CA ARG A 100 -5.04 -11.64 -0.50
C ARG A 100 -5.68 -10.38 -1.07
N GLU A 101 -5.11 -9.82 -2.13
CA GLU A 101 -5.75 -8.71 -2.85
C GLU A 101 -7.07 -9.16 -3.52
N ALA A 102 -7.09 -10.35 -4.11
CA ALA A 102 -8.32 -10.92 -4.67
C ALA A 102 -9.40 -11.16 -3.61
N ASP A 103 -9.04 -11.64 -2.41
CA ASP A 103 -9.98 -11.78 -1.28
C ASP A 103 -10.58 -10.43 -0.87
N PHE A 104 -9.77 -9.36 -0.87
CA PHE A 104 -10.28 -8.02 -0.61
C PHE A 104 -11.39 -7.63 -1.60
N TYR A 105 -11.15 -7.77 -2.91
CA TYR A 105 -12.11 -7.36 -3.93
C TYR A 105 -13.28 -8.32 -4.12
N ASN A 106 -13.08 -9.62 -3.94
CA ASN A 106 -14.15 -10.62 -4.13
C ASN A 106 -15.03 -10.78 -2.88
N ASN A 107 -14.49 -10.55 -1.67
CA ASN A 107 -15.17 -10.87 -0.41
C ASN A 107 -15.28 -9.65 0.53
N LEU A 108 -14.16 -9.08 0.96
CA LEU A 108 -14.14 -8.07 2.03
C LEU A 108 -14.85 -6.76 1.64
N TYR A 109 -14.52 -6.20 0.48
CA TYR A 109 -15.14 -4.95 0.02
C TYR A 109 -16.62 -5.11 -0.36
N PRO A 110 -17.04 -6.17 -1.08
CA PRO A 110 -18.48 -6.44 -1.27
C PRO A 110 -19.26 -6.52 0.05
N MET A 111 -18.67 -7.14 1.08
CA MET A 111 -19.25 -7.15 2.43
C MET A 111 -19.34 -5.73 3.02
N TYR A 112 -18.29 -4.90 2.89
CA TYR A 112 -18.32 -3.50 3.33
C TYR A 112 -19.42 -2.70 2.63
N LYS A 113 -19.52 -2.83 1.31
CA LYS A 113 -20.53 -2.15 0.50
C LYS A 113 -21.94 -2.54 0.93
N GLN A 114 -22.21 -3.85 1.01
CA GLN A 114 -23.52 -4.35 1.45
C GLN A 114 -23.87 -3.86 2.87
N PHE A 115 -22.93 -3.94 3.81
CA PHE A 115 -23.18 -3.53 5.19
C PHE A 115 -23.55 -2.04 5.27
N GLN A 116 -22.82 -1.16 4.56
CA GLN A 116 -23.13 0.27 4.51
C GLN A 116 -24.51 0.55 3.92
N GLU A 117 -24.87 -0.13 2.81
CA GLU A 117 -26.19 -0.02 2.18
C GLU A 117 -27.32 -0.46 3.12
N GLU A 118 -27.13 -1.55 3.87
CA GLU A 118 -28.08 -2.03 4.90
C GLU A 118 -28.29 -1.02 6.03
N LYS A 119 -27.30 -0.16 6.30
CA LYS A 119 -27.40 0.95 7.27
C LYS A 119 -28.00 2.23 6.66
N GLY A 120 -28.39 2.19 5.40
CA GLY A 120 -28.96 3.34 4.70
C GLY A 120 -27.92 4.38 4.28
N ILE A 121 -26.64 4.01 4.21
CA ILE A 121 -25.58 4.87 3.67
C ILE A 121 -25.58 4.76 2.14
N ASP A 122 -25.66 5.91 1.45
CA ASP A 122 -25.37 5.99 0.02
C ASP A 122 -23.85 5.85 -0.17
N VAL A 123 -23.39 4.64 -0.50
CA VAL A 123 -21.96 4.29 -0.50
C VAL A 123 -21.14 5.24 -1.37
N GLU A 124 -21.65 5.61 -2.54
CA GLU A 124 -20.95 6.45 -3.54
C GLU A 124 -20.83 7.93 -3.13
N LYS A 125 -21.60 8.37 -2.14
CA LYS A 125 -21.57 9.77 -1.67
C LYS A 125 -21.02 9.90 -0.26
N ASP A 126 -21.51 9.04 0.61
CA ASP A 126 -21.43 9.18 2.05
C ASP A 126 -20.64 8.04 2.72
N GLY A 127 -20.42 6.94 2.00
CA GLY A 127 -19.71 5.76 2.48
C GLY A 127 -18.20 5.77 2.24
N PHE A 128 -17.59 4.64 2.59
CA PHE A 128 -16.27 4.22 2.10
C PHE A 128 -16.43 3.57 0.74
N HIS A 129 -15.84 4.20 -0.28
CA HIS A 129 -15.83 3.76 -1.67
C HIS A 129 -14.52 4.18 -2.39
N GLU A 130 -13.54 4.68 -1.65
CA GLU A 130 -12.30 5.25 -2.16
C GLU A 130 -11.29 4.17 -2.59
N ILE A 131 -11.72 3.23 -3.43
CA ILE A 131 -10.91 2.15 -4.03
C ILE A 131 -11.18 2.04 -5.55
N PRO A 132 -10.27 1.44 -6.34
CA PRO A 132 -10.56 1.10 -7.74
C PRO A 132 -11.78 0.19 -7.85
N PHE A 133 -12.54 0.36 -8.93
CA PHE A 133 -13.57 -0.61 -9.29
C PHE A 133 -12.90 -1.85 -9.88
N CYS A 134 -13.04 -2.99 -9.22
CA CYS A 134 -12.55 -4.28 -9.71
C CYS A 134 -13.65 -4.99 -10.52
N PHE A 135 -13.42 -5.14 -11.82
CA PHE A 135 -14.30 -5.88 -12.71
C PHE A 135 -14.19 -7.39 -12.50
N LYS A 136 -12.99 -7.88 -12.19
CA LYS A 136 -12.71 -9.30 -12.02
C LYS A 136 -11.40 -9.52 -11.26
N ALA A 137 -11.40 -10.49 -10.35
CA ALA A 137 -10.23 -10.98 -9.65
C ALA A 137 -10.13 -12.51 -9.78
N LEU A 138 -9.06 -12.99 -10.42
CA LEU A 138 -8.77 -14.41 -10.65
C LEU A 138 -7.88 -14.95 -9.53
N THR A 139 -8.11 -16.20 -9.13
CA THR A 139 -7.38 -16.88 -8.06
C THR A 139 -6.80 -18.24 -8.45
N ASP A 140 -7.07 -18.69 -9.67
CA ASP A 140 -6.60 -19.99 -10.18
C ASP A 140 -5.06 -20.00 -10.24
N ASP A 141 -4.44 -21.12 -9.89
CA ASP A 141 -2.99 -21.28 -10.01
C ASP A 141 -2.65 -21.80 -11.43
N PRO A 142 -1.74 -21.17 -12.19
CA PRO A 142 -0.92 -19.98 -11.92
C PRO A 142 -1.46 -18.69 -12.57
N PHE A 143 -2.78 -18.59 -12.71
CA PHE A 143 -3.51 -17.56 -13.48
C PHE A 143 -4.23 -16.53 -12.61
N GLU A 144 -3.60 -16.07 -11.54
CA GLU A 144 -4.09 -14.95 -10.73
C GLU A 144 -4.04 -13.65 -11.53
N GLY A 145 -4.99 -12.74 -11.31
CA GLY A 145 -5.04 -11.51 -12.08
C GLY A 145 -6.18 -10.61 -11.66
N LEU A 146 -5.95 -9.30 -11.74
CA LEU A 146 -6.89 -8.29 -11.27
C LEU A 146 -7.17 -7.30 -12.40
N TYR A 147 -8.45 -7.01 -12.64
CA TYR A 147 -8.92 -6.16 -13.72
C TYR A 147 -9.67 -4.97 -13.11
N PHE A 148 -9.03 -3.80 -13.12
CA PHE A 148 -9.54 -2.57 -12.53
C PHE A 148 -9.95 -1.55 -13.59
N ASP A 149 -10.75 -0.56 -13.19
CA ASP A 149 -10.92 0.65 -13.98
C ASP A 149 -9.63 1.48 -14.04
N ASP A 150 -9.42 2.15 -15.16
CA ASP A 150 -8.31 3.08 -15.31
C ASP A 150 -8.64 4.42 -14.65
N LEU A 151 -8.17 4.58 -13.42
CA LEU A 151 -8.36 5.80 -12.63
C LEU A 151 -7.76 7.06 -13.28
N LYS A 152 -6.71 6.93 -14.12
CA LYS A 152 -6.19 8.08 -14.88
C LYS A 152 -7.21 8.61 -15.89
N ALA A 153 -8.02 7.72 -16.47
CA ALA A 153 -9.12 8.13 -17.35
C ALA A 153 -10.22 8.91 -16.60
N SER A 154 -10.31 8.72 -15.28
CA SER A 154 -11.24 9.43 -14.38
C SER A 154 -10.64 10.69 -13.74
N GLY A 155 -9.43 11.10 -14.16
CA GLY A 155 -8.73 12.30 -13.70
C GLY A 155 -8.05 12.15 -12.35
N PHE A 156 -7.76 10.92 -11.92
CA PHE A 156 -6.88 10.67 -10.78
C PHE A 156 -5.42 10.59 -11.24
N GLU A 157 -4.52 11.03 -10.38
CA GLU A 157 -3.08 11.11 -10.65
C GLU A 157 -2.30 10.49 -9.49
N MET A 158 -1.18 9.85 -9.81
CA MET A 158 -0.23 9.37 -8.80
C MET A 158 0.45 10.57 -8.13
N PHE A 159 0.74 10.45 -6.83
CA PHE A 159 1.58 11.44 -6.15
C PHE A 159 3.01 11.43 -6.71
N ASP A 160 3.56 12.60 -6.99
CA ASP A 160 4.96 12.74 -7.36
C ASP A 160 5.85 12.51 -6.13
N ARG A 161 6.52 11.36 -6.07
CA ARG A 161 7.35 10.94 -4.93
C ARG A 161 8.51 11.91 -4.60
N PHE A 162 8.86 12.81 -5.52
CA PHE A 162 9.89 13.84 -5.29
C PHE A 162 9.33 15.11 -4.64
N GLN A 163 8.02 15.20 -4.45
CA GLN A 163 7.36 16.32 -3.76
C GLN A 163 7.04 15.97 -2.31
N ASN A 164 6.86 17.02 -1.51
CA ASN A 164 6.41 16.87 -0.13
C ASN A 164 4.89 16.85 -0.07
N VAL A 165 4.35 15.89 0.68
CA VAL A 165 2.91 15.80 0.95
C VAL A 165 2.44 17.04 1.69
N THR A 166 1.30 17.59 1.26
CA THR A 166 0.64 18.74 1.88
C THR A 166 -0.26 18.31 3.03
N LYS A 167 -0.61 19.25 3.91
CA LYS A 167 -1.56 19.01 5.01
C LYS A 167 -2.88 18.44 4.49
N GLU A 168 -3.42 19.01 3.42
CA GLU A 168 -4.71 18.65 2.83
C GLU A 168 -4.72 17.21 2.32
N GLN A 169 -3.60 16.76 1.72
CA GLN A 169 -3.41 15.37 1.30
C GLN A 169 -3.40 14.42 2.50
N VAL A 170 -2.70 14.75 3.59
CA VAL A 170 -2.72 13.91 4.80
C VAL A 170 -4.13 13.83 5.38
N LEU A 171 -4.83 14.96 5.47
CA LEU A 171 -6.18 15.01 6.04
C LEU A 171 -7.18 14.15 5.27
N ILE A 172 -7.14 14.14 3.94
CA ILE A 172 -8.05 13.30 3.14
C ILE A 172 -7.71 11.81 3.31
N VAL A 173 -6.43 11.45 3.40
CA VAL A 173 -6.01 10.06 3.68
C VAL A 173 -6.46 9.60 5.06
N MET A 174 -6.29 10.43 6.09
CA MET A 174 -6.77 10.12 7.46
C MET A 174 -8.28 9.88 7.48
N LYS A 175 -9.06 10.71 6.78
CA LYS A 175 -10.53 10.54 6.68
C LYS A 175 -10.91 9.26 5.96
N THR A 176 -10.22 8.92 4.87
CA THR A 176 -10.50 7.70 4.10
C THR A 176 -10.18 6.43 4.90
N LEU A 177 -9.01 6.38 5.54
CA LEU A 177 -8.66 5.27 6.44
C LEU A 177 -9.66 5.15 7.59
N ALA A 178 -10.06 6.28 8.18
CA ALA A 178 -11.08 6.30 9.24
C ALA A 178 -12.39 5.68 8.78
N LYS A 179 -12.89 6.03 7.59
CA LYS A 179 -14.11 5.41 7.05
C LYS A 179 -13.95 3.91 6.85
N MET A 180 -12.86 3.46 6.22
CA MET A 180 -12.58 2.04 5.99
C MET A 180 -12.58 1.25 7.30
N HIS A 181 -11.86 1.75 8.30
CA HIS A 181 -11.75 1.13 9.62
C HIS A 181 -13.09 1.09 10.38
N ALA A 182 -13.87 2.18 10.31
CA ALA A 182 -15.20 2.25 10.92
C ALA A 182 -16.15 1.17 10.38
N VAL A 183 -16.13 0.90 9.06
CA VAL A 183 -16.96 -0.17 8.47
C VAL A 183 -16.62 -1.51 9.10
N PHE A 184 -15.33 -1.87 9.18
CA PHE A 184 -14.92 -3.13 9.79
C PHE A 184 -15.28 -3.21 11.27
N TYR A 185 -15.08 -2.14 12.06
CA TYR A 185 -15.49 -2.11 13.47
C TYR A 185 -16.99 -2.39 13.65
N CYS A 186 -17.83 -1.79 12.80
CA CYS A 186 -19.27 -1.97 12.88
C CYS A 186 -19.70 -3.38 12.46
N ILE A 187 -19.06 -3.97 11.44
CA ILE A 187 -19.30 -5.37 11.08
C ILE A 187 -18.86 -6.29 12.24
N LYS A 188 -17.67 -6.07 12.80
CA LYS A 188 -17.16 -6.84 13.95
C LYS A 188 -18.10 -6.77 15.17
N ASP A 189 -18.70 -5.62 15.45
CA ASP A 189 -19.61 -5.42 16.57
C ASP A 189 -21.01 -6.03 16.33
N GLN A 190 -21.51 -5.97 15.11
CA GLN A 190 -22.91 -6.28 14.80
C GLN A 190 -23.12 -7.63 14.10
N LYS A 191 -22.10 -8.13 13.41
CA LYS A 191 -22.07 -9.39 12.63
C LYS A 191 -20.70 -10.10 12.78
N PRO A 192 -20.25 -10.42 14.01
CA PRO A 192 -18.91 -10.97 14.27
C PRO A 192 -18.62 -12.27 13.52
N GLU A 193 -19.64 -13.05 13.17
CA GLU A 193 -19.50 -14.29 12.40
C GLU A 193 -18.94 -14.07 10.98
N LEU A 194 -19.11 -12.87 10.42
CA LEU A 194 -18.62 -12.56 9.07
C LEU A 194 -17.11 -12.25 9.04
N ILE A 195 -16.49 -12.03 10.20
CA ILE A 195 -15.09 -11.61 10.29
C ILE A 195 -14.18 -12.63 10.99
N GLU A 196 -14.71 -13.79 11.38
CA GLU A 196 -13.97 -14.79 12.16
C GLU A 196 -12.70 -15.25 11.42
N HIS A 197 -12.80 -15.55 10.13
CA HIS A 197 -11.65 -15.97 9.32
C HIS A 197 -10.60 -14.88 9.13
N TYR A 198 -10.98 -13.60 9.24
CA TYR A 198 -10.02 -12.49 9.19
C TYR A 198 -9.19 -12.38 10.47
N ARG A 199 -9.72 -12.83 11.62
CA ARG A 199 -8.94 -12.86 12.88
C ARG A 199 -7.78 -13.86 12.80
N ASP A 200 -7.98 -14.97 12.10
CA ASP A 200 -6.97 -16.02 11.92
C ASP A 200 -6.00 -15.72 10.75
N MET A 201 -6.11 -14.54 10.13
CA MET A 201 -5.24 -14.15 9.03
C MET A 201 -3.79 -14.01 9.49
N VAL A 202 -2.90 -14.84 8.93
CA VAL A 202 -1.46 -14.71 9.14
C VAL A 202 -0.90 -13.61 8.23
N ASP A 203 -0.16 -12.67 8.81
CA ASP A 203 0.52 -11.59 8.10
C ASP A 203 1.50 -12.10 7.03
N ILE A 204 1.57 -11.42 5.89
CA ILE A 204 2.46 -11.77 4.77
C ILE A 204 3.92 -11.84 5.18
N PHE A 205 4.40 -10.90 6.00
CA PHE A 205 5.80 -10.89 6.43
C PHE A 205 6.09 -12.02 7.42
N LEU A 206 5.16 -12.33 8.33
CA LEU A 206 5.35 -13.41 9.31
C LEU A 206 5.36 -14.79 8.67
N GLN A 207 4.68 -14.98 7.52
CA GLN A 207 4.81 -16.21 6.74
C GLN A 207 6.24 -16.47 6.25
N ARG A 208 7.12 -15.45 6.26
CA ARG A 208 8.53 -15.50 5.85
C ARG A 208 9.53 -15.47 7.00
N LYS A 209 9.08 -15.45 8.25
CA LYS A 209 9.98 -15.36 9.43
C LYS A 209 11.08 -16.44 9.43
N GLY A 210 10.83 -17.60 8.81
CA GLY A 210 11.81 -18.69 8.70
C GLY A 210 12.74 -18.62 7.48
N ASP A 211 12.63 -17.63 6.59
CA ASP A 211 13.52 -17.48 5.44
C ASP A 211 14.78 -16.69 5.83
N GLU A 212 15.91 -17.40 5.97
CA GLU A 212 17.17 -16.80 6.41
C GLU A 212 17.68 -15.72 5.45
N ASN A 213 17.54 -15.90 4.14
CA ASN A 213 18.05 -14.95 3.15
C ASN A 213 17.21 -13.67 3.12
N MET A 214 15.89 -13.81 3.29
CA MET A 214 15.01 -12.66 3.48
C MET A 214 15.31 -11.94 4.80
N ASN A 215 15.61 -12.68 5.87
CA ASN A 215 16.00 -12.07 7.14
C ASN A 215 17.31 -11.28 7.02
N VAL A 216 18.32 -11.82 6.32
CA VAL A 216 19.59 -11.09 6.05
C VAL A 216 19.32 -9.76 5.31
N TRP A 217 18.38 -9.76 4.35
CA TRP A 217 18.00 -8.53 3.65
C TRP A 217 17.35 -7.50 4.60
N PHE A 218 16.37 -7.93 5.40
CA PHE A 218 15.69 -7.06 6.36
C PHE A 218 16.63 -6.55 7.47
N GLU A 219 17.55 -7.39 7.94
CA GLU A 219 18.58 -7.00 8.90
C GLU A 219 19.53 -5.94 8.30
N SER A 220 19.86 -6.02 7.01
CA SER A 220 20.65 -4.99 6.33
C SER A 220 19.92 -3.63 6.33
N VAL A 221 18.62 -3.62 5.99
CA VAL A 221 17.77 -2.43 6.04
C VAL A 221 17.70 -1.83 7.46
N LYS A 222 17.57 -2.69 8.48
CA LYS A 222 17.59 -2.30 9.89
C LYS A 222 18.93 -1.68 10.30
N ASN A 223 20.04 -2.34 9.98
CA ASN A 223 21.38 -1.90 10.36
C ASN A 223 21.75 -0.56 9.73
N ARG A 224 21.35 -0.30 8.49
CA ARG A 224 21.54 0.99 7.86
C ARG A 224 20.91 2.15 8.66
N SER A 225 19.73 1.91 9.19
CA SER A 225 19.01 2.91 9.99
C SER A 225 19.76 3.25 11.28
N LYS A 226 20.51 2.30 11.84
CA LYS A 226 21.37 2.48 13.01
C LYS A 226 22.55 3.43 12.76
N ASP A 227 23.12 3.41 11.56
CA ASP A 227 24.25 4.27 11.20
C ASP A 227 23.85 5.75 11.23
N THR A 228 22.60 6.06 10.89
CA THR A 228 22.06 7.43 10.87
C THR A 228 21.99 8.11 12.25
N ILE A 229 21.99 7.31 13.33
CA ILE A 229 21.70 7.75 14.70
C ILE A 229 22.95 8.24 15.43
N THR A 230 24.13 7.81 14.97
CA THR A 230 25.42 8.17 15.58
C THR A 230 25.65 9.69 15.62
N GLU A 231 25.00 10.43 14.72
CA GLU A 231 25.09 11.88 14.58
C GLU A 231 24.07 12.66 15.45
N CYS A 232 23.13 11.98 16.12
CA CYS A 232 22.01 12.64 16.81
C CYS A 232 22.37 13.33 18.14
N GLY A 233 23.52 13.01 18.75
CA GLY A 233 24.02 13.70 19.95
C GLY A 233 23.23 13.53 21.27
N ASN A 234 22.09 12.84 21.28
CA ASN A 234 21.29 12.55 22.48
C ASN A 234 21.49 11.09 22.93
N GLU A 235 22.22 10.90 24.03
CA GLU A 235 22.59 9.57 24.55
C GLU A 235 21.38 8.71 24.96
N ASP A 236 20.33 9.30 25.54
CA ASP A 236 19.13 8.55 25.95
C ASP A 236 18.34 8.05 24.73
N MET A 237 18.19 8.91 23.72
CA MET A 237 17.56 8.53 22.46
C MET A 237 18.35 7.43 21.75
N ILE A 238 19.68 7.59 21.62
CA ILE A 238 20.56 6.58 21.02
C ILE A 238 20.42 5.23 21.75
N LYS A 239 20.39 5.26 23.09
CA LYS A 239 20.19 4.05 23.88
C LYS A 239 18.86 3.38 23.57
N LYS A 240 17.75 4.12 23.60
CA LYS A 240 16.41 3.58 23.32
C LYS A 240 16.29 2.98 21.92
N VAL A 241 16.85 3.63 20.91
CA VAL A 241 16.84 3.05 19.56
C VAL A 241 17.70 1.78 19.50
N ASN A 242 18.88 1.78 20.11
CA ASN A 242 19.73 0.58 20.17
C ASN A 242 19.06 -0.58 20.90
N ASP A 243 18.35 -0.30 22.00
CA ASP A 243 17.57 -1.30 22.75
C ASP A 243 16.46 -1.89 21.86
N LEU A 244 15.74 -1.05 21.11
CA LEU A 244 14.71 -1.52 20.17
C LEU A 244 15.29 -2.34 19.00
N LEU A 245 16.36 -1.86 18.39
CA LEU A 245 17.03 -2.49 17.25
C LEU A 245 17.88 -3.72 17.64
N SER A 246 17.96 -4.03 18.94
CA SER A 246 18.61 -5.25 19.44
C SER A 246 17.80 -6.52 19.10
N LEU A 247 16.49 -6.37 18.89
CA LEU A 247 15.62 -7.43 18.40
C LEU A 247 15.93 -7.74 16.94
N ASP A 248 15.74 -9.00 16.54
CA ASP A 248 15.68 -9.37 15.12
C ASP A 248 14.56 -8.60 14.42
N PHE A 249 14.71 -8.29 13.13
CA PHE A 249 13.74 -7.49 12.39
C PHE A 249 12.33 -8.08 12.44
N PHE A 250 12.18 -9.39 12.24
CA PHE A 250 10.86 -10.02 12.28
C PHE A 250 10.29 -10.05 13.70
N GLU A 251 11.14 -10.22 14.72
CA GLU A 251 10.72 -10.10 16.13
C GLU A 251 10.21 -8.68 16.42
N LEU A 252 10.96 -7.66 16.00
CA LEU A 252 10.59 -6.26 16.14
C LEU A 252 9.25 -5.98 15.44
N LEU A 253 9.09 -6.43 14.19
CA LEU A 253 7.85 -6.28 13.43
C LEU A 253 6.68 -6.96 14.14
N GLU A 254 6.86 -8.20 14.60
CA GLU A 254 5.85 -9.00 15.30
C GLU A 254 5.31 -8.31 16.56
N THR A 255 6.13 -7.52 17.27
CA THR A 255 5.65 -6.72 18.43
C THR A 255 4.53 -5.75 18.08
N CYS A 256 4.38 -5.38 16.81
CA CYS A 256 3.38 -4.43 16.34
C CYS A 256 2.23 -5.11 15.58
N ILE A 257 2.56 -6.03 14.67
CA ILE A 257 1.58 -6.54 13.69
C ILE A 257 0.69 -7.66 14.23
N ASN A 258 1.02 -8.26 15.38
CA ASN A 258 0.18 -9.31 15.98
C ASN A 258 -1.21 -8.76 16.39
N GLY A 259 -2.26 -9.23 15.71
CA GLY A 259 -3.64 -8.84 15.98
C GLY A 259 -4.13 -9.14 17.40
N GLU A 260 -3.67 -10.22 18.04
CA GLU A 260 -4.02 -10.54 19.42
C GLU A 260 -3.58 -9.43 20.39
N ALA A 261 -2.42 -8.82 20.13
CA ALA A 261 -1.92 -7.73 20.95
C ALA A 261 -2.76 -6.45 20.82
N ALA A 262 -3.58 -6.35 19.78
CA ALA A 262 -4.48 -5.23 19.50
C ALA A 262 -5.94 -5.53 19.86
N GLU A 263 -6.30 -6.77 20.23
CA GLU A 263 -7.65 -7.08 20.70
C GLU A 263 -7.96 -6.37 22.03
N PRO A 264 -9.21 -5.92 22.27
CA PRO A 264 -10.42 -6.17 21.47
C PRO A 264 -10.58 -5.26 20.22
N TYR A 265 -9.60 -4.40 19.94
CA TYR A 265 -9.69 -3.31 18.96
C TYR A 265 -9.00 -3.61 17.61
N ALA A 266 -8.56 -4.86 17.40
CA ALA A 266 -7.97 -5.27 16.14
C ALA A 266 -9.00 -5.30 15.00
N ILE A 267 -8.57 -4.92 13.80
CA ILE A 267 -9.37 -4.86 12.57
C ILE A 267 -8.51 -5.25 11.36
N VAL A 268 -9.13 -5.46 10.19
CA VAL A 268 -8.39 -5.52 8.94
C VAL A 268 -7.96 -4.11 8.51
N CYS A 269 -6.65 -3.88 8.54
CA CYS A 269 -5.97 -2.67 8.06
C CYS A 269 -5.62 -2.80 6.56
N HIS A 270 -5.38 -1.68 5.90
CA HIS A 270 -4.88 -1.64 4.52
C HIS A 270 -3.52 -2.33 4.42
N GLY A 271 -2.64 -2.08 5.39
CA GLY A 271 -1.33 -2.71 5.52
C GLY A 271 -0.26 -2.10 4.61
N ASP A 272 -0.63 -1.54 3.46
CA ASP A 272 0.29 -0.84 2.54
C ASP A 272 -0.06 0.63 2.23
N CYS A 273 -0.45 1.41 3.25
CA CYS A 273 -0.91 2.78 3.02
C CYS A 273 0.27 3.78 2.95
N TRP A 274 0.81 3.97 1.75
CA TRP A 274 1.84 4.95 1.44
C TRP A 274 1.58 5.64 0.10
N ASN A 275 2.29 6.73 -0.21
CA ASN A 275 1.99 7.59 -1.38
C ASN A 275 1.94 6.85 -2.72
N ASN A 276 2.73 5.79 -2.92
CA ASN A 276 2.73 5.02 -4.17
C ASN A 276 1.48 4.13 -4.34
N ASN A 277 0.70 3.96 -3.28
CA ASN A 277 -0.57 3.23 -3.28
C ASN A 277 -1.78 4.16 -3.11
N ILE A 278 -1.61 5.46 -3.42
CA ILE A 278 -2.70 6.44 -3.34
C ILE A 278 -2.70 7.29 -4.60
N MET A 279 -3.84 7.31 -5.29
CA MET A 279 -4.09 8.28 -6.36
C MET A 279 -4.97 9.40 -5.86
N TYR A 280 -4.66 10.63 -6.26
CA TYR A 280 -5.36 11.85 -5.88
C TYR A 280 -6.11 12.42 -7.07
N LYS A 281 -7.25 13.04 -6.80
CA LYS A 281 -7.95 13.92 -7.72
C LYS A 281 -8.03 15.30 -7.11
N TYR A 282 -7.74 16.30 -7.93
CA TYR A 282 -7.67 17.69 -7.51
C TYR A 282 -8.86 18.47 -8.06
N ASP A 283 -9.33 19.44 -7.29
CA ASP A 283 -10.30 20.42 -7.77
C ASP A 283 -9.63 21.49 -8.65
N GLN A 284 -10.43 22.46 -9.12
CA GLN A 284 -9.95 23.56 -9.97
C GLN A 284 -8.93 24.48 -9.29
N SER A 285 -8.84 24.45 -7.95
CA SER A 285 -7.86 25.21 -7.18
C SER A 285 -6.54 24.47 -6.96
N GLY A 286 -6.46 23.21 -7.38
CA GLY A 286 -5.31 22.33 -7.11
C GLY A 286 -5.35 21.69 -5.72
N THR A 287 -6.48 21.72 -5.02
CA THR A 287 -6.65 21.09 -3.71
C THR A 287 -7.13 19.65 -3.88
N PRO A 288 -6.55 18.64 -3.19
CA PRO A 288 -7.03 17.27 -3.28
C PRO A 288 -8.46 17.17 -2.74
N ASN A 289 -9.39 16.65 -3.54
CA ASN A 289 -10.80 16.52 -3.16
C ASN A 289 -11.32 15.08 -3.17
N ALA A 290 -10.59 14.14 -3.77
CA ALA A 290 -10.87 12.72 -3.69
C ALA A 290 -9.57 11.91 -3.77
N ILE A 291 -9.58 10.71 -3.20
CA ILE A 291 -8.49 9.75 -3.33
C ILE A 291 -8.99 8.36 -3.71
N ARG A 292 -8.07 7.51 -4.14
CA ARG A 292 -8.23 6.07 -4.29
C ARG A 292 -7.07 5.36 -3.63
N LEU A 293 -7.36 4.49 -2.67
CA LEU A 293 -6.40 3.56 -2.08
C LEU A 293 -6.22 2.38 -3.02
N LEU A 294 -4.97 2.07 -3.35
CA LEU A 294 -4.57 0.98 -4.23
C LEU A 294 -3.88 -0.12 -3.43
N ASP A 295 -3.79 -1.31 -4.03
CA ASP A 295 -2.93 -2.41 -3.59
C ASP A 295 -3.20 -2.93 -2.15
N PHE A 296 -4.21 -3.80 -2.07
CA PHE A 296 -4.63 -4.46 -0.82
C PHE A 296 -3.89 -5.81 -0.59
N GLN A 297 -2.72 -6.00 -1.21
CA GLN A 297 -2.02 -7.30 -1.19
C GLN A 297 -1.47 -7.72 0.18
N ILE A 298 -1.27 -6.76 1.10
CA ILE A 298 -0.77 -7.01 2.46
C ILE A 298 -1.74 -6.48 3.54
N ILE A 299 -3.04 -6.51 3.25
CA ILE A 299 -4.05 -6.33 4.30
C ILE A 299 -3.75 -7.26 5.47
N ARG A 300 -3.99 -6.78 6.69
CA ARG A 300 -3.61 -7.51 7.91
C ARG A 300 -4.58 -7.24 9.04
N TYR A 301 -4.78 -8.25 9.89
CA TYR A 301 -5.59 -8.10 11.08
C TYR A 301 -4.75 -7.56 12.24
N SER A 302 -4.87 -6.28 12.56
CA SER A 302 -4.04 -5.60 13.55
C SER A 302 -4.67 -4.30 14.09
N SER A 303 -3.90 -3.49 14.81
CA SER A 303 -4.31 -2.17 15.28
C SER A 303 -4.49 -1.20 14.10
N PRO A 304 -5.58 -0.41 14.02
CA PRO A 304 -5.76 0.59 12.95
C PRO A 304 -4.67 1.66 12.94
N VAL A 305 -3.98 1.85 14.06
CA VAL A 305 -2.87 2.80 14.22
C VAL A 305 -1.72 2.47 13.27
N LEU A 306 -1.55 1.21 12.86
CA LEU A 306 -0.45 0.82 11.98
C LEU A 306 -0.50 1.54 10.63
N ASP A 307 -1.67 1.62 9.99
CA ASP A 307 -1.83 2.37 8.73
C ASP A 307 -1.52 3.86 8.90
N LEU A 308 -1.91 4.44 10.04
CA LEU A 308 -1.65 5.86 10.32
C LEU A 308 -0.17 6.13 10.53
N MET A 309 0.50 5.31 11.35
CA MET A 309 1.92 5.48 11.64
C MET A 309 2.76 5.22 10.40
N TYR A 310 2.40 4.23 9.61
CA TYR A 310 3.05 3.97 8.33
C TYR A 310 2.92 5.19 7.41
N TYR A 311 1.71 5.65 7.12
CA TYR A 311 1.53 6.79 6.23
C TYR A 311 2.21 8.06 6.76
N ILE A 312 1.96 8.44 8.01
CA ILE A 312 2.46 9.69 8.59
C ILE A 312 4.00 9.71 8.59
N PHE A 313 4.66 8.67 9.10
CA PHE A 313 6.13 8.69 9.22
C PHE A 313 6.86 8.27 7.94
N GLY A 314 6.23 7.46 7.09
CA GLY A 314 6.79 7.07 5.79
C GLY A 314 6.65 8.14 4.71
N CYS A 315 5.57 8.94 4.72
CA CYS A 315 5.23 9.82 3.59
C CYS A 315 5.41 11.32 3.87
N THR A 316 5.46 11.75 5.14
CA THR A 316 5.55 13.19 5.47
C THR A 316 6.97 13.60 5.86
N VAL A 317 7.21 14.92 5.86
CA VAL A 317 8.43 15.54 6.42
C VAL A 317 8.18 16.02 7.85
N LYS A 318 9.24 16.11 8.65
CA LYS A 318 9.15 16.50 10.07
C LYS A 318 8.45 17.84 10.28
N SER A 319 8.78 18.84 9.46
CA SER A 319 8.19 20.18 9.59
C SER A 319 6.65 20.21 9.47
N LEU A 320 6.06 19.23 8.78
CA LEU A 320 4.60 19.05 8.71
C LEU A 320 4.09 18.39 9.99
N ARG A 321 4.78 17.37 10.49
CA ARG A 321 4.43 16.65 11.72
C ARG A 321 4.52 17.54 12.96
N ASP A 322 5.58 18.35 13.07
CA ASP A 322 5.75 19.30 14.18
C ASP A 322 4.54 20.24 14.34
N LYS A 323 3.87 20.58 13.23
CA LYS A 323 2.73 21.50 13.21
C LYS A 323 1.37 20.80 13.32
N HIS A 324 1.24 19.62 12.72
CA HIS A 324 -0.07 19.02 12.42
C HIS A 324 -0.24 17.58 12.90
N TYR A 325 0.76 16.98 13.57
CA TYR A 325 0.68 15.56 13.97
C TYR A 325 -0.57 15.26 14.79
N GLN A 326 -0.84 16.05 15.84
CA GLN A 326 -2.05 15.87 16.66
C GLN A 326 -3.33 16.11 15.85
N GLU A 327 -3.34 17.10 14.96
CA GLU A 327 -4.48 17.38 14.07
C GLU A 327 -4.80 16.18 13.17
N PHE A 328 -3.79 15.48 12.64
CA PHE A 328 -4.00 14.28 11.83
C PHE A 328 -4.66 13.16 12.62
N LEU A 329 -4.21 12.93 13.86
CA LEU A 329 -4.79 11.91 14.74
C LEU A 329 -6.23 12.27 15.17
N ASP A 330 -6.47 13.54 15.47
CA ASP A 330 -7.80 14.04 15.85
C ASP A 330 -8.78 13.88 14.68
N VAL A 331 -8.39 14.31 13.48
CA VAL A 331 -9.24 14.21 12.28
C VAL A 331 -9.54 12.75 11.92
N TYR A 332 -8.56 11.85 12.04
CA TYR A 332 -8.80 10.42 11.89
C TYR A 332 -9.85 9.94 12.89
N TYR A 333 -9.63 10.18 14.20
CA TYR A 333 -10.50 9.63 15.23
C TYR A 333 -11.91 10.21 15.19
N ASP A 334 -12.04 11.52 14.98
CA ASP A 334 -13.34 12.20 14.92
C ASP A 334 -14.16 11.71 13.73
N THR A 335 -13.51 11.49 12.57
CA THR A 335 -14.14 10.91 11.38
C THR A 335 -14.56 9.46 11.63
N LEU A 336 -13.70 8.67 12.28
CA LEU A 336 -13.97 7.28 12.62
C LEU A 336 -15.18 7.19 13.55
N ALA A 337 -15.19 7.98 14.62
CA ALA A 337 -16.24 7.97 15.63
C ALA A 337 -17.59 8.45 15.08
N ASP A 338 -17.59 9.49 14.23
CA ASP A 338 -18.80 9.93 13.52
C ASP A 338 -19.34 8.81 12.63
N PHE A 339 -18.48 8.20 11.82
CA PHE A 339 -18.93 7.19 10.86
C PHE A 339 -19.41 5.90 11.55
N ILE A 340 -18.78 5.48 12.66
CA ILE A 340 -19.27 4.38 13.51
C ILE A 340 -20.70 4.65 14.01
N LYS A 341 -20.99 5.88 14.49
CA LYS A 341 -22.33 6.27 14.93
C LYS A 341 -23.35 6.19 13.80
N ARG A 342 -22.98 6.67 12.61
CA ARG A 342 -23.83 6.64 11.41
C ARG A 342 -24.14 5.21 10.95
N LEU A 343 -23.21 4.28 11.15
CA LEU A 343 -23.39 2.85 10.88
C LEU A 343 -24.11 2.07 12.01
N GLY A 344 -24.49 2.77 13.08
CA GLY A 344 -25.34 2.22 14.15
C GLY A 344 -24.60 1.50 15.28
N SER A 345 -23.28 1.64 15.38
CA SER A 345 -22.49 1.18 16.54
C SER A 345 -22.12 2.35 17.46
N ASN A 346 -21.58 2.03 18.65
CA ASN A 346 -21.11 3.05 19.60
C ASN A 346 -19.57 3.12 19.59
N PRO A 347 -18.93 4.24 19.21
CA PRO A 347 -17.48 4.36 19.23
C PRO A 347 -16.89 4.19 20.63
N ASP A 348 -17.59 4.62 21.68
CA ASP A 348 -17.16 4.44 23.08
C ASP A 348 -17.23 2.97 23.54
N LYS A 349 -17.73 2.07 22.70
CA LYS A 349 -17.70 0.61 22.92
C LYS A 349 -16.68 -0.06 22.00
N VAL A 350 -16.72 0.25 20.71
CA VAL A 350 -15.97 -0.52 19.70
C VAL A 350 -14.54 -0.02 19.52
N PHE A 351 -14.26 1.28 19.74
CA PHE A 351 -12.90 1.83 19.81
C PHE A 351 -12.88 3.22 20.48
N PRO A 352 -12.87 3.26 21.83
CA PRO A 352 -12.87 4.50 22.60
C PRO A 352 -11.63 5.36 22.34
N ARG A 353 -11.73 6.67 22.61
CA ARG A 353 -10.63 7.62 22.39
C ARG A 353 -9.41 7.28 23.23
N GLU A 354 -9.64 6.83 24.46
CA GLU A 354 -8.62 6.37 25.39
C GLU A 354 -7.86 5.17 24.81
N ALA A 355 -8.58 4.17 24.29
CA ALA A 355 -7.98 3.01 23.64
C ALA A 355 -7.18 3.39 22.39
N PHE A 356 -7.67 4.34 21.59
CA PHE A 356 -6.93 4.89 20.46
C PHE A 356 -5.61 5.53 20.90
N ASN A 357 -5.63 6.37 21.94
CA ASN A 357 -4.42 7.00 22.48
C ASN A 357 -3.43 5.96 23.06
N GLU A 358 -3.93 4.93 23.72
CA GLU A 358 -3.11 3.80 24.20
C GLU A 358 -2.47 3.03 23.05
N HIS A 359 -3.24 2.75 21.99
CA HIS A 359 -2.74 2.10 20.78
C HIS A 359 -1.68 2.95 20.08
N ILE A 360 -1.84 4.27 20.02
CA ILE A 360 -0.81 5.18 19.49
C ILE A 360 0.50 5.01 20.26
N LYS A 361 0.46 4.96 21.60
CA LYS A 361 1.67 4.77 22.41
C LYS A 361 2.27 3.37 22.24
N LYS A 362 1.44 2.33 22.19
CA LYS A 362 1.88 0.94 22.09
C LYS A 362 2.46 0.58 20.71
N PHE A 363 1.85 1.10 19.66
CA PHE A 363 2.12 0.73 18.27
C PHE A 363 2.79 1.84 17.45
N GLY A 364 3.02 3.02 18.04
CA GLY A 364 3.62 4.18 17.37
C GLY A 364 4.95 3.90 16.67
N LYS A 365 5.79 3.05 17.30
CA LYS A 365 7.08 2.59 16.76
C LYS A 365 6.98 1.88 15.40
N PHE A 366 5.79 1.41 15.02
CA PHE A 366 5.58 0.85 13.69
C PHE A 366 5.88 1.87 12.57
N GLY A 367 5.66 3.16 12.81
CA GLY A 367 6.04 4.21 11.87
C GLY A 367 7.54 4.23 11.59
N PHE A 368 8.37 3.99 12.61
CA PHE A 368 9.82 3.85 12.44
C PHE A 368 10.18 2.55 11.71
N ILE A 369 9.57 1.42 12.06
CA ILE A 369 9.79 0.14 11.38
C ILE A 369 9.51 0.27 9.88
N MET A 370 8.37 0.86 9.51
CA MET A 370 8.03 1.05 8.10
C MET A 370 8.89 2.11 7.42
N ALA A 371 9.29 3.19 8.12
CA ALA A 371 10.22 4.18 7.57
C ALA A 371 11.56 3.55 7.17
N MET A 372 12.10 2.63 7.99
CA MET A 372 13.31 1.88 7.63
C MET A 372 13.14 1.13 6.30
N MET A 373 11.97 0.54 6.07
CA MET A 373 11.67 -0.22 4.85
C MET A 373 11.45 0.69 3.63
N VAL A 374 10.66 1.76 3.76
CA VAL A 374 10.18 2.50 2.59
C VAL A 374 11.04 3.68 2.19
N LEU A 375 11.76 4.31 3.13
CA LEU A 375 12.58 5.46 2.78
C LEU A 375 13.68 5.14 1.76
N PRO A 376 14.38 3.99 1.81
CA PRO A 376 15.31 3.61 0.75
C PRO A 376 14.63 3.54 -0.62
N MET A 377 13.41 3.01 -0.69
CA MET A 377 12.62 2.91 -1.93
C MET A 377 12.17 4.29 -2.45
N PHE A 378 11.86 5.24 -1.57
CA PHE A 378 11.52 6.63 -1.93
C PHE A 378 12.70 7.39 -2.52
N THR A 379 13.89 7.13 -1.99
CA THR A 379 15.09 7.88 -2.35
C THR A 379 15.79 7.31 -3.58
N ALA A 380 15.50 6.06 -3.98
CA ALA A 380 16.08 5.41 -5.15
C ALA A 380 15.68 6.12 -6.47
N ASN A 381 16.64 6.32 -7.38
CA ASN A 381 16.28 6.62 -8.77
C ASN A 381 15.80 5.35 -9.47
N ALA A 382 15.00 5.48 -10.54
CA ALA A 382 14.51 4.33 -11.30
C ALA A 382 15.65 3.45 -11.87
N GLU A 383 16.80 4.06 -12.18
CA GLU A 383 18.01 3.37 -12.65
C GLU A 383 18.72 2.58 -11.55
N ASP A 384 18.49 2.93 -10.27
CA ASP A 384 19.09 2.30 -9.10
C ASP A 384 18.22 1.14 -8.55
N ILE A 385 17.03 0.89 -9.15
CA ILE A 385 16.13 -0.19 -8.72
C ILE A 385 16.71 -1.53 -9.21
N PRO A 386 16.95 -2.50 -8.31
CA PRO A 386 17.49 -3.81 -8.68
C PRO A 386 16.58 -4.54 -9.67
N ASP A 387 17.17 -5.34 -10.55
CA ASP A 387 16.40 -6.29 -11.35
C ASP A 387 15.83 -7.37 -10.43
N MET A 388 14.51 -7.33 -10.24
CA MET A 388 13.79 -8.21 -9.33
C MET A 388 13.81 -9.68 -9.77
N ASP A 389 13.92 -9.93 -11.08
CA ASP A 389 14.02 -11.30 -11.60
C ASP A 389 15.41 -11.87 -11.29
N ALA A 390 16.47 -11.10 -11.56
CA ALA A 390 17.85 -11.50 -11.23
C ALA A 390 18.07 -11.66 -9.71
N MET A 391 17.46 -10.78 -8.90
CA MET A 391 17.50 -10.90 -7.44
C MET A 391 16.80 -12.17 -6.96
N ALA A 392 15.64 -12.51 -7.54
CA ALA A 392 14.91 -13.73 -7.21
C ALA A 392 15.70 -15.00 -7.56
N GLU A 393 16.29 -15.04 -8.75
CA GLU A 393 17.12 -16.15 -9.21
C GLU A 393 18.34 -16.36 -8.29
N LYS A 394 19.02 -15.27 -7.90
CA LYS A 394 20.12 -15.34 -6.93
C LYS A 394 19.67 -15.91 -5.58
N PHE A 395 18.52 -15.48 -5.07
CA PHE A 395 18.00 -16.02 -3.81
C PHE A 395 17.66 -17.51 -3.91
N GLN A 396 17.12 -17.94 -5.05
CA GLN A 396 16.85 -19.34 -5.32
C GLN A 396 18.16 -20.14 -5.36
N ASP A 397 19.18 -19.66 -6.08
CA ASP A 397 20.49 -20.29 -6.16
C ASP A 397 21.12 -20.47 -4.76
N LEU A 398 21.11 -19.42 -3.94
CA LEU A 398 21.61 -19.47 -2.55
C LEU A 398 20.86 -20.50 -1.70
N LYS A 399 19.54 -20.60 -1.88
CA LYS A 399 18.71 -21.59 -1.17
C LYS A 399 19.02 -23.02 -1.63
N GLU A 400 19.30 -23.22 -2.92
CA GLU A 400 19.67 -24.53 -3.48
C GLU A 400 21.08 -24.98 -3.08
N THR A 401 22.04 -24.04 -3.01
CA THR A 401 23.43 -24.33 -2.59
C THR A 401 23.60 -24.40 -1.08
N GLY A 402 22.66 -23.84 -0.31
CA GLY A 402 22.76 -23.67 1.14
C GLY A 402 23.72 -22.55 1.57
N GLU A 403 24.15 -21.73 0.62
CA GLU A 403 24.94 -20.52 0.88
C GLU A 403 24.04 -19.39 1.39
N LYS A 404 24.63 -18.49 2.17
CA LYS A 404 23.92 -17.31 2.68
C LYS A 404 24.23 -16.12 1.81
N LEU A 405 23.24 -15.25 1.63
CA LEU A 405 23.46 -13.97 0.97
C LEU A 405 24.58 -13.19 1.68
N ASP A 406 25.59 -12.77 0.93
CA ASP A 406 26.60 -11.84 1.44
C ASP A 406 25.94 -10.45 1.60
N PRO A 407 25.90 -9.87 2.82
CA PRO A 407 25.31 -8.55 3.05
C PRO A 407 25.92 -7.44 2.19
N SER A 408 27.18 -7.60 1.74
CA SER A 408 27.87 -6.63 0.86
C SER A 408 27.36 -6.65 -0.59
N GLU A 409 26.63 -7.71 -0.97
CA GLU A 409 26.04 -7.87 -2.31
C GLU A 409 24.56 -7.48 -2.38
N ILE A 410 23.98 -6.98 -1.28
CA ILE A 410 22.63 -6.42 -1.28
C ILE A 410 22.68 -5.12 -2.08
N VAL A 411 22.01 -5.11 -3.23
CA VAL A 411 21.88 -3.90 -4.04
C VAL A 411 21.14 -2.86 -3.20
N ASP A 412 21.89 -1.84 -2.82
CA ASP A 412 21.37 -0.73 -2.05
C ASP A 412 20.47 0.10 -2.98
N PHE A 413 19.20 0.30 -2.59
CA PHE A 413 18.26 1.25 -3.21
C PHE A 413 18.72 2.72 -3.08
N SER A 414 20.00 2.96 -2.81
CA SER A 414 20.60 4.28 -2.74
C SER A 414 21.77 4.37 -3.69
N SER A 415 21.68 5.31 -4.63
CA SER A 415 22.88 5.90 -5.18
C SER A 415 23.47 6.89 -4.17
N PHE A 416 24.77 7.16 -4.28
CA PHE A 416 25.48 8.19 -3.49
C PHE A 416 24.76 9.55 -3.42
N LYS A 417 23.87 9.87 -4.37
CA LYS A 417 23.10 11.12 -4.43
C LYS A 417 21.92 11.19 -3.45
N THR A 418 21.53 10.07 -2.85
CA THR A 418 20.22 9.91 -2.19
C THR A 418 20.34 9.52 -0.71
N VAL A 419 21.56 9.12 -0.31
CA VAL A 419 21.92 8.74 1.07
C VAL A 419 21.70 9.88 2.07
N ASP A 420 22.04 11.11 1.71
CA ASP A 420 21.88 12.27 2.61
C ASP A 420 20.40 12.53 2.94
N VAL A 421 19.53 12.44 1.93
CA VAL A 421 18.08 12.60 2.08
C VAL A 421 17.50 11.46 2.94
N PHE A 422 17.93 10.22 2.70
CA PHE A 422 17.55 9.09 3.55
C PHE A 422 17.98 9.30 5.00
N ASN A 423 19.24 9.66 5.24
CA ASN A 423 19.80 9.88 6.58
C ASN A 423 19.07 10.99 7.32
N GLU A 424 18.79 12.12 6.66
CA GLU A 424 18.01 13.21 7.22
C GLU A 424 16.59 12.77 7.61
N ARG A 425 15.86 12.13 6.68
CA ARG A 425 14.49 11.66 6.94
C ARG A 425 14.43 10.60 8.04
N MET A 426 15.41 9.68 8.10
CA MET A 426 15.49 8.69 9.17
C MET A 426 15.73 9.34 10.53
N ARG A 427 16.65 10.31 10.62
CA ARG A 427 16.89 11.06 11.88
C ARG A 427 15.66 11.82 12.33
N ASP A 428 14.96 12.46 11.40
CA ASP A 428 13.69 13.14 11.67
C ASP A 428 12.65 12.19 12.28
N VAL A 429 12.49 11.00 11.70
CA VAL A 429 11.58 9.97 12.23
C VAL A 429 12.02 9.53 13.63
N ILE A 430 13.31 9.26 13.83
CA ILE A 430 13.84 8.86 15.15
C ILE A 430 13.58 9.94 16.21
N GLN A 431 13.82 11.21 15.87
CA GLN A 431 13.57 12.32 16.77
C GLN A 431 12.08 12.39 17.15
N ASP A 432 11.17 12.21 16.18
CA ASP A 432 9.73 12.20 16.48
C ASP A 432 9.30 11.01 17.33
N MET A 433 9.83 9.82 17.08
CA MET A 433 9.56 8.64 17.92
C MET A 433 10.00 8.89 19.37
N TYR A 434 11.12 9.59 19.56
CA TYR A 434 11.60 9.97 20.88
C TYR A 434 10.71 11.02 21.54
N ASP A 435 10.42 12.10 20.83
CA ASP A 435 9.63 13.23 21.34
C ASP A 435 8.20 12.82 21.68
N PHE A 436 7.61 11.91 20.89
CA PHE A 436 6.29 11.35 21.15
C PHE A 436 6.31 10.17 22.14
N GLY A 437 7.48 9.68 22.53
CA GLY A 437 7.62 8.59 23.51
C GLY A 437 7.13 7.24 22.99
N TYR A 438 7.53 6.87 21.77
CA TYR A 438 7.19 5.60 21.11
C TYR A 438 8.28 4.53 21.23
N PHE A 439 9.48 4.88 21.72
CA PHE A 439 10.54 3.91 22.03
C PHE A 439 10.37 3.25 23.40
#